data_AF-A0A6L8EML6-F1
#
_entry.id   AF-A0A6L8EML6-F1
#
_cell.length_a   1.000
_cell.length_b   1.000
_cell.length_c   1.000
_cell.angle_alpha   90.00
_cell.angle_beta   90.00
_cell.angle_gamma   90.00
#
_symmetry.space_group_name_H-M   'P 1'
#
loop_
_entity.id
_entity.type
_entity.pdbx_description
1 polymer ?
#
loop_
_entity_poly.entity_id
_entity_poly.type
_entity_poly.pdbx_seq_one_letter_code
_entity_poly.pdbx_strand_id
1 'polypeptide(L)'
;MNSRDYNALDHLIMGFEKVKGVASGDSLPDWIPACAGMTKGDAGMTNEDKGMTREDDGITKDADRVRSAALMRVNHAGEVAAQALYAGHAVAARDARVRDAMLQAAAEEGEHLDWCETRVRELDSHVSYLTPLWYFGSFAIGAATGAAGDKWSLGFVMETERQVVEHLDRHLELLPEQDRRSRSILQQMRRDEMQHASVARDAGGAELPLPLRALMRCCSKVMTGTAYWV
;
A
#
# COMPACT_ATOMS: atom_id res chain seq x y z
N MET A 1 6.58 -26.76 -14.81
CA MET A 1 5.20 -26.22 -14.69
C MET A 1 4.88 -26.15 -13.21
N ASN A 2 4.89 -24.95 -12.63
CA ASN A 2 4.47 -24.75 -11.25
C ASN A 2 3.07 -24.14 -11.30
N SER A 3 2.05 -24.94 -11.00
CA SER A 3 0.69 -24.47 -10.81
C SER A 3 0.66 -23.65 -9.53
N ARG A 4 0.67 -22.32 -9.67
CA ARG A 4 0.33 -21.42 -8.56
C ARG A 4 -1.15 -21.67 -8.25
N ASP A 5 -1.42 -22.27 -7.09
CA ASP A 5 -2.76 -22.35 -6.54
C ASP A 5 -3.16 -20.95 -6.08
N TYR A 6 -3.64 -20.14 -7.02
CA TYR A 6 -4.21 -18.85 -6.74
C TYR A 6 -5.53 -19.04 -5.97
N ASN A 7 -5.65 -18.42 -4.81
CA ASN A 7 -6.88 -18.47 -4.02
C ASN A 7 -7.94 -17.52 -4.64
N ALA A 8 -9.18 -17.58 -4.16
CA ALA A 8 -10.28 -16.76 -4.70
C ALA A 8 -10.04 -15.24 -4.59
N LEU A 9 -9.18 -14.78 -3.66
CA LEU A 9 -8.77 -13.38 -3.53
C LEU A 9 -7.70 -13.02 -4.56
N ASP A 10 -6.78 -13.93 -4.87
CA ASP A 10 -5.81 -13.72 -5.94
C ASP A 10 -6.53 -13.52 -7.27
N HIS A 11 -7.66 -14.19 -7.51
CA HIS A 11 -8.50 -13.93 -8.68
C HIS A 11 -9.28 -12.61 -8.62
N LEU A 12 -9.60 -12.11 -7.41
CA LEU A 12 -10.29 -10.84 -7.22
C LEU A 12 -9.32 -9.65 -7.38
N ILE A 13 -8.10 -9.80 -6.85
CA ILE A 13 -6.97 -8.87 -6.98
C ILE A 13 -6.39 -8.93 -8.40
N MET A 14 -6.22 -10.12 -9.01
CA MET A 14 -5.88 -10.24 -10.45
C MET A 14 -7.02 -9.80 -11.37
N GLY A 15 -8.26 -9.68 -10.88
CA GLY A 15 -9.34 -8.99 -11.60
C GLY A 15 -8.95 -7.56 -12.01
N PHE A 16 -8.07 -6.91 -11.23
CA PHE A 16 -7.45 -5.63 -11.54
C PHE A 16 -6.27 -5.71 -12.54
N GLU A 17 -5.63 -6.87 -12.77
CA GLU A 17 -4.67 -6.98 -13.89
C GLU A 17 -5.36 -6.79 -15.25
N LYS A 18 -6.67 -7.06 -15.33
CA LYS A 18 -7.48 -6.71 -16.51
C LYS A 18 -7.67 -5.20 -16.66
N VAL A 19 -7.59 -4.44 -15.56
CA VAL A 19 -7.52 -2.97 -15.54
C VAL A 19 -6.12 -2.48 -15.94
N LYS A 20 -5.04 -3.20 -15.59
CA LYS A 20 -3.69 -2.93 -16.14
C LYS A 20 -3.68 -2.93 -17.68
N GLY A 21 -4.47 -3.82 -18.30
CA GLY A 21 -4.64 -3.85 -19.77
C GLY A 21 -5.27 -2.59 -20.39
N VAL A 22 -6.00 -1.80 -19.60
CA VAL A 22 -6.55 -0.49 -20.00
C VAL A 22 -5.52 0.62 -19.81
N ALA A 23 -4.67 0.53 -18.78
CA ALA A 23 -3.60 1.50 -18.51
C ALA A 23 -2.33 1.29 -19.36
N SER A 24 -2.13 0.10 -19.93
CA SER A 24 -0.93 -0.22 -20.73
C SER A 24 -1.01 0.18 -22.21
N GLY A 25 -2.12 0.77 -22.67
CA GLY A 25 -2.36 1.11 -24.07
C GLY A 25 -2.29 2.60 -24.40
N ASP A 26 -2.59 3.47 -23.44
CA ASP A 26 -2.59 4.92 -23.61
C ASP A 26 -1.54 5.52 -22.67
N SER A 27 -0.64 6.34 -23.20
CA SER A 27 0.28 7.15 -22.39
C SER A 27 -0.52 7.91 -21.32
N LEU A 28 -0.13 7.75 -20.05
CA LEU A 28 -0.74 8.43 -18.92
C LEU A 28 -0.83 9.94 -19.18
N PRO A 29 -1.87 10.63 -18.69
CA PRO A 29 -1.97 12.07 -18.82
C PRO A 29 -0.75 12.78 -18.19
N ASP A 30 -0.16 13.75 -18.91
CA ASP A 30 1.07 14.48 -18.52
C ASP A 30 1.04 15.18 -17.13
N TRP A 31 -0.12 15.23 -16.48
CA TRP A 31 -0.31 15.94 -15.21
C TRP A 31 -0.20 15.05 -13.97
N ILE A 32 -0.18 13.72 -14.11
CA ILE A 32 0.09 12.80 -13.00
C ILE A 32 1.53 12.31 -13.15
N PRO A 33 2.49 12.83 -12.37
CA PRO A 33 3.82 12.26 -12.35
C PRO A 33 3.72 10.85 -11.75
N ALA A 34 4.10 9.84 -12.53
CA ALA A 34 4.27 8.49 -11.99
C ALA A 34 5.21 8.54 -10.79
N CYS A 35 4.92 7.76 -9.76
CA CYS A 35 5.92 7.53 -8.73
C CYS A 35 7.16 6.94 -9.39
N ALA A 36 8.33 7.27 -8.84
CA ALA A 36 9.56 6.58 -9.21
C ALA A 36 9.49 5.16 -8.65
N GLY A 37 8.64 4.32 -9.28
CA GLY A 37 8.45 2.94 -8.92
C GLY A 37 9.80 2.26 -8.89
N MET A 38 10.05 1.47 -7.85
CA MET A 38 11.24 0.66 -7.84
C MET A 38 11.09 -0.37 -8.96
N THR A 39 12.01 -0.40 -9.94
CA THR A 39 12.12 -1.61 -10.74
C THR A 39 12.43 -2.78 -9.80
N LYS A 40 12.19 -4.03 -10.20
CA LYS A 40 12.59 -5.21 -9.38
C LYS A 40 14.06 -5.19 -8.90
N GLY A 41 14.93 -4.31 -9.43
CA GLY A 41 16.27 -4.02 -8.91
C GLY A 41 16.38 -2.81 -7.98
N ASP A 42 15.50 -1.82 -8.08
CA ASP A 42 15.64 -0.53 -7.36
C ASP A 42 15.10 -0.58 -5.92
N ALA A 43 14.51 -1.71 -5.50
CA ALA A 43 14.08 -1.99 -4.12
C ALA A 43 15.19 -2.01 -3.06
N GLY A 44 16.33 -1.39 -3.36
CA GLY A 44 17.61 -1.78 -2.80
C GLY A 44 17.86 -3.26 -3.08
N MET A 45 17.54 -3.75 -4.28
CA MET A 45 17.96 -5.08 -4.73
C MET A 45 19.20 -4.93 -5.60
N THR A 46 20.36 -4.87 -4.95
CA THR A 46 21.60 -5.14 -5.67
C THR A 46 21.55 -6.55 -6.28
N ASN A 47 22.40 -6.87 -7.26
CA ASN A 47 22.51 -8.27 -7.72
C ASN A 47 22.93 -9.23 -6.59
N GLU A 48 23.45 -8.70 -5.46
CA GLU A 48 23.74 -9.45 -4.24
C GLU A 48 22.45 -9.79 -3.46
N ASP A 49 21.50 -8.84 -3.38
CA ASP A 49 20.23 -9.04 -2.66
C ASP A 49 19.26 -10.02 -3.37
N LYS A 50 19.41 -10.23 -4.69
CA LYS A 50 18.62 -11.23 -5.44
C LYS A 50 18.98 -12.67 -5.09
N GLY A 51 20.11 -12.87 -4.40
CA GLY A 51 20.54 -14.13 -3.81
C GLY A 51 20.55 -14.12 -2.28
N MET A 52 20.06 -13.06 -1.63
CA MET A 52 20.08 -12.88 -0.18
C MET A 52 19.26 -13.99 0.47
N THR A 53 19.95 -14.89 1.17
CA THR A 53 19.32 -15.92 1.98
C THR A 53 18.97 -15.35 3.35
N ARG A 54 18.20 -16.12 4.13
CA ARG A 54 17.81 -15.80 5.52
C ARG A 54 18.99 -15.47 6.44
N GLU A 55 20.22 -15.81 6.05
CA GLU A 55 21.44 -15.54 6.82
C GLU A 55 22.07 -14.17 6.48
N ASP A 56 21.75 -13.62 5.30
CA ASP A 56 22.45 -12.46 4.76
C ASP A 56 21.82 -11.12 5.18
N ASP A 57 20.56 -11.11 5.61
CA ASP A 57 19.87 -9.91 6.11
C ASP A 57 20.26 -9.52 7.56
N GLY A 58 21.24 -10.22 8.15
CA GLY A 58 21.80 -9.93 9.46
C GLY A 58 20.85 -10.21 10.64
N ILE A 59 19.64 -10.72 10.39
CA ILE A 59 18.66 -11.03 11.42
C ILE A 59 19.02 -12.37 12.08
N THR A 60 19.88 -12.29 13.08
CA THR A 60 20.39 -13.47 13.81
C THR A 60 19.49 -13.92 14.96
N LYS A 61 18.53 -13.09 15.39
CA LYS A 61 17.64 -13.37 16.52
C LYS A 61 16.22 -13.68 16.03
N ASP A 62 15.67 -14.81 16.47
CA ASP A 62 14.29 -15.21 16.16
C ASP A 62 13.25 -14.14 16.54
N ALA A 63 13.44 -13.47 17.68
CA ALA A 63 12.55 -12.40 18.12
C ALA A 63 12.55 -11.19 17.16
N ASP A 64 13.71 -10.83 16.61
CA ASP A 64 13.83 -9.72 15.67
C ASP A 64 13.19 -10.07 14.32
N ARG A 65 13.30 -11.33 13.88
CA ARG A 65 12.60 -11.82 12.68
C ARG A 65 11.09 -11.78 12.86
N VAL A 66 10.57 -12.31 13.98
CA VAL A 66 9.13 -12.32 14.28
C VAL A 66 8.58 -10.89 14.33
N ARG A 67 9.31 -9.97 14.97
CA ARG A 67 8.94 -8.56 15.03
C ARG A 67 8.91 -7.92 13.63
N SER A 68 9.94 -8.15 12.82
CA SER A 68 10.01 -7.61 11.46
C SER A 68 8.87 -8.14 10.59
N ALA A 69 8.57 -9.44 10.70
CA ALA A 69 7.48 -10.08 9.98
C ALA A 69 6.11 -9.52 10.40
N ALA A 70 5.90 -9.25 11.69
CA ALA A 70 4.68 -8.63 12.19
C ALA A 70 4.50 -7.21 11.65
N LEU A 71 5.57 -6.40 11.64
CA LEU A 71 5.53 -5.04 11.06
C LEU A 71 5.26 -5.08 9.55
N MET A 72 5.94 -5.94 8.79
CA MET A 72 5.71 -6.08 7.35
C MET A 72 4.32 -6.60 7.00
N ARG A 73 3.73 -7.47 7.83
CA ARG A 73 2.33 -7.90 7.69
C ARG A 73 1.35 -6.76 7.90
N VAL A 74 1.63 -5.86 8.84
CA VAL A 74 0.81 -4.67 9.05
C VAL A 74 0.89 -3.75 7.83
N ASN A 75 2.08 -3.51 7.29
CA ASN A 75 2.24 -2.72 6.06
C ASN A 75 1.46 -3.38 4.90
N HIS A 76 1.63 -4.68 4.68
CA HIS A 76 0.85 -5.44 3.69
C HIS A 76 -0.67 -5.23 3.85
N ALA A 77 -1.21 -5.31 5.08
CA ALA A 77 -2.63 -5.06 5.32
C ALA A 77 -3.05 -3.61 5.00
N GLY A 78 -2.15 -2.66 5.25
CA GLY A 78 -2.28 -1.27 4.82
C GLY A 78 -2.37 -1.13 3.30
N GLU A 79 -1.47 -1.77 2.56
CA GLU A 79 -1.45 -1.72 1.08
C GLU A 79 -2.72 -2.32 0.46
N VAL A 80 -3.20 -3.45 1.01
CA VAL A 80 -4.50 -4.03 0.62
C VAL A 80 -5.63 -3.01 0.82
N ALA A 81 -5.63 -2.32 1.96
CA ALA A 81 -6.64 -1.33 2.28
C ALA A 81 -6.54 -0.11 1.37
N ALA A 82 -5.33 0.43 1.13
CA ALA A 82 -5.10 1.60 0.28
C ALA A 82 -5.48 1.32 -1.19
N GLN A 83 -5.01 0.21 -1.75
CA GLN A 83 -5.39 -0.23 -3.09
C GLN A 83 -6.90 -0.32 -3.26
N ALA A 84 -7.58 -0.98 -2.30
CA ALA A 84 -9.04 -1.13 -2.34
C ALA A 84 -9.78 0.20 -2.17
N LEU A 85 -9.28 1.07 -1.30
CA LEU A 85 -9.80 2.42 -1.08
C LEU A 85 -9.76 3.22 -2.39
N TYR A 86 -8.61 3.25 -3.07
CA TYR A 86 -8.45 3.99 -4.33
C TYR A 86 -9.29 3.40 -5.46
N ALA A 87 -9.36 2.07 -5.56
CA ALA A 87 -10.31 1.40 -6.45
C ALA A 87 -11.77 1.84 -6.20
N GLY A 88 -12.19 1.94 -4.93
CA GLY A 88 -13.50 2.43 -4.55
C GLY A 88 -13.74 3.89 -4.96
N HIS A 89 -12.75 4.77 -4.70
CA HIS A 89 -12.79 6.17 -5.13
C HIS A 89 -12.91 6.29 -6.65
N ALA A 90 -12.14 5.51 -7.41
CA ALA A 90 -12.17 5.50 -8.87
C ALA A 90 -13.56 5.15 -9.43
N VAL A 91 -14.22 4.13 -8.86
CA VAL A 91 -15.57 3.70 -9.30
C VAL A 91 -16.61 4.80 -9.11
N ALA A 92 -16.47 5.64 -8.08
CA ALA A 92 -17.44 6.67 -7.74
C ALA A 92 -17.03 8.10 -8.18
N ALA A 93 -15.85 8.26 -8.79
CA ALA A 93 -15.32 9.54 -9.24
C ALA A 93 -16.17 10.14 -10.37
N ARG A 94 -16.36 11.47 -10.34
CA ARG A 94 -17.15 12.20 -11.34
C ARG A 94 -16.27 12.78 -12.44
N ASP A 95 -15.11 13.30 -12.07
CA ASP A 95 -14.08 13.75 -13.00
C ASP A 95 -13.23 12.55 -13.47
N ALA A 96 -13.11 12.41 -14.79
CA ALA A 96 -12.27 11.38 -15.42
C ALA A 96 -10.81 11.46 -14.96
N ARG A 97 -10.29 12.68 -14.74
CA ARG A 97 -8.93 12.90 -14.25
C ARG A 97 -8.74 12.32 -12.86
N VAL A 98 -9.72 12.53 -11.97
CA VAL A 98 -9.67 12.00 -10.61
C VAL A 98 -9.80 10.49 -10.63
N ARG A 99 -10.69 9.93 -11.46
CA ARG A 99 -10.76 8.48 -11.68
C ARG A 99 -9.41 7.90 -12.10
N ASP A 100 -8.78 8.49 -13.11
CA ASP A 100 -7.53 7.97 -13.67
C ASP A 100 -6.39 8.07 -12.65
N ALA A 101 -6.32 9.15 -11.87
CA ALA A 101 -5.39 9.27 -10.75
C ALA A 101 -5.60 8.21 -9.66
N MET A 102 -6.85 7.91 -9.30
CA MET A 102 -7.15 6.87 -8.32
C MET A 102 -6.81 5.46 -8.82
N LEU A 103 -7.01 5.19 -10.11
CA LEU A 103 -6.60 3.92 -10.72
C LEU A 103 -5.09 3.76 -10.77
N GLN A 104 -4.37 4.85 -11.05
CA GLN A 104 -2.91 4.86 -11.01
C GLN A 104 -2.39 4.59 -9.60
N ALA A 105 -2.88 5.33 -8.60
CA ALA A 105 -2.51 5.10 -7.20
C ALA A 105 -2.81 3.65 -6.77
N ALA A 106 -3.99 3.10 -7.12
CA ALA A 106 -4.32 1.70 -6.83
C ALA A 106 -3.35 0.68 -7.49
N ALA A 107 -2.80 1.01 -8.65
CA ALA A 107 -1.81 0.18 -9.32
C ALA A 107 -0.43 0.27 -8.64
N GLU A 108 -0.01 1.47 -8.23
CA GLU A 108 1.22 1.73 -7.48
C GLU A 108 1.19 1.03 -6.11
N GLU A 109 0.06 1.07 -5.39
CA GLU A 109 -0.11 0.29 -4.14
C GLU A 109 -0.02 -1.22 -4.37
N GLY A 110 -0.32 -1.69 -5.58
CA GLY A 110 -0.10 -3.09 -5.95
C GLY A 110 1.38 -3.48 -5.95
N GLU A 111 2.28 -2.56 -6.28
CA GLU A 111 3.73 -2.80 -6.21
C GLU A 111 4.21 -2.84 -4.75
N HIS A 112 3.72 -1.91 -3.91
CA HIS A 112 3.98 -1.90 -2.47
C HIS A 112 3.52 -3.21 -1.80
N LEU A 113 2.31 -3.66 -2.17
CA LEU A 113 1.73 -4.91 -1.71
C LEU A 113 2.63 -6.11 -2.04
N ASP A 114 3.09 -6.20 -3.28
CA ASP A 114 3.98 -7.26 -3.75
C ASP A 114 5.32 -7.26 -2.98
N TRP A 115 5.89 -6.08 -2.69
CA TRP A 115 7.11 -5.96 -1.90
C TRP A 115 6.89 -6.43 -0.46
N CYS A 116 5.79 -6.03 0.16
CA CYS A 116 5.46 -6.43 1.52
C CYS A 116 5.20 -7.94 1.62
N GLU A 117 4.41 -8.51 0.70
CA GLU A 117 4.13 -9.95 0.66
C GLU A 117 5.42 -10.75 0.50
N THR A 118 6.27 -10.35 -0.45
CA THR A 118 7.56 -10.99 -0.70
C THR A 118 8.41 -10.97 0.57
N ARG A 119 8.51 -9.82 1.24
CA ARG A 119 9.33 -9.70 2.44
C ARG A 119 8.77 -10.52 3.61
N VAL A 120 7.45 -10.57 3.79
CA VAL A 120 6.81 -11.42 4.81
C VAL A 120 7.14 -12.90 4.59
N ARG A 121 7.18 -13.37 3.33
CA ARG A 121 7.59 -14.74 2.97
C ARG A 121 9.08 -14.98 3.21
N GLU A 122 9.95 -14.04 2.86
CA GLU A 122 11.39 -14.11 3.16
C GLU A 122 11.67 -14.24 4.68
N LEU A 123 10.84 -13.59 5.49
CA LEU A 123 10.88 -13.66 6.96
C LEU A 123 10.22 -14.92 7.54
N ASP A 124 9.83 -15.88 6.69
CA ASP A 124 9.21 -17.16 7.09
C ASP A 124 7.92 -16.96 7.91
N SER A 125 7.05 -16.07 7.40
CA SER A 125 5.78 -15.73 8.04
C SER A 125 4.63 -15.64 7.04
N HIS A 126 3.48 -15.18 7.50
CA HIS A 126 2.25 -15.07 6.70
C HIS A 126 1.71 -13.65 6.68
N VAL A 127 0.91 -13.34 5.67
CA VAL A 127 0.14 -12.09 5.60
C VAL A 127 -1.10 -12.18 6.48
N SER A 128 -1.80 -11.06 6.68
CA SER A 128 -2.97 -11.01 7.57
C SER A 128 -4.10 -11.89 7.05
N TYR A 129 -4.67 -12.75 7.90
CA TYR A 129 -5.84 -13.56 7.51
C TYR A 129 -7.12 -12.72 7.31
N LEU A 130 -7.13 -11.49 7.81
CA LEU A 130 -8.24 -10.54 7.67
C LEU A 130 -8.18 -9.71 6.38
N THR A 131 -7.30 -10.07 5.43
CA THR A 131 -7.16 -9.41 4.12
C THR A 131 -8.49 -9.13 3.40
N PRO A 132 -9.47 -10.07 3.32
CA PRO A 132 -10.78 -9.77 2.73
C PRO A 132 -11.52 -8.64 3.42
N LEU A 133 -11.48 -8.62 4.76
CA LEU A 133 -12.17 -7.61 5.55
C LEU A 133 -11.58 -6.22 5.28
N TRP A 134 -10.25 -6.13 5.21
CA TRP A 134 -9.55 -4.89 4.89
C TRP A 134 -9.88 -4.40 3.48
N TYR A 135 -9.85 -5.30 2.49
CA TYR A 135 -10.17 -4.96 1.10
C TYR A 135 -11.61 -4.46 0.97
N PHE A 136 -12.60 -5.26 1.37
CA PHE A 136 -14.01 -4.89 1.16
C PHE A 136 -14.43 -3.68 1.99
N GLY A 137 -13.92 -3.56 3.22
CA GLY A 137 -14.19 -2.41 4.08
C GLY A 137 -13.66 -1.12 3.46
N SER A 138 -12.41 -1.12 3.02
CA SER A 138 -11.77 0.05 2.43
C SER A 138 -12.36 0.41 1.07
N PHE A 139 -12.68 -0.57 0.22
CA PHE A 139 -13.39 -0.33 -1.03
C PHE A 139 -14.75 0.36 -0.81
N ALA A 140 -15.54 -0.12 0.15
CA ALA A 140 -16.82 0.48 0.47
C ALA A 140 -16.69 1.94 0.97
N ILE A 141 -15.68 2.21 1.81
CA ILE A 141 -15.37 3.56 2.30
C ILE A 141 -14.94 4.47 1.13
N GLY A 142 -14.09 3.97 0.23
CA GLY A 142 -13.61 4.69 -0.94
C GLY A 142 -14.76 5.05 -1.88
N ALA A 143 -15.63 4.08 -2.19
CA ALA A 143 -16.81 4.30 -3.03
C ALA A 143 -17.78 5.30 -2.40
N ALA A 144 -18.03 5.20 -1.08
CA ALA A 144 -18.89 6.15 -0.38
C ALA A 144 -18.32 7.58 -0.39
N THR A 145 -17.00 7.71 -0.21
CA THR A 145 -16.33 9.01 -0.18
C THR A 145 -16.21 9.61 -1.58
N GLY A 146 -15.91 8.81 -2.60
CA GLY A 146 -15.95 9.23 -4.00
C GLY A 146 -17.34 9.72 -4.42
N ALA A 147 -18.40 9.03 -3.99
CA ALA A 147 -19.78 9.45 -4.26
C ALA A 147 -20.13 10.81 -3.63
N ALA A 148 -19.53 11.15 -2.48
CA ALA A 148 -19.67 12.44 -1.82
C ALA A 148 -19.02 13.60 -2.61
N GLY A 149 -18.14 13.30 -3.58
CA GLY A 149 -17.59 14.22 -4.56
C GLY A 149 -16.06 14.24 -4.59
N ASP A 150 -15.50 14.55 -5.75
CA ASP A 150 -14.07 14.44 -6.04
C ASP A 150 -13.18 15.26 -5.08
N LYS A 151 -13.63 16.45 -4.66
CA LYS A 151 -12.90 17.28 -3.69
C LYS A 151 -12.71 16.57 -2.34
N TRP A 152 -13.74 15.87 -1.87
CA TRP A 152 -13.71 15.11 -0.62
C TRP A 152 -12.97 13.79 -0.79
N SER A 153 -13.11 13.15 -1.95
CA SER A 153 -12.33 11.99 -2.38
C SER A 153 -10.82 12.24 -2.26
N LEU A 154 -10.33 13.28 -2.93
CA LEU A 154 -8.93 13.71 -2.89
C LEU A 154 -8.50 14.13 -1.48
N GLY A 155 -9.39 14.80 -0.74
CA GLY A 155 -9.14 15.15 0.67
C GLY A 155 -8.95 13.93 1.57
N PHE A 156 -9.68 12.86 1.30
CA PHE A 156 -9.57 11.58 2.01
C PHE A 156 -8.26 10.89 1.69
N VAL A 157 -7.87 10.80 0.41
CA VAL A 157 -6.57 10.28 -0.01
C VAL A 157 -5.44 11.04 0.68
N MET A 158 -5.43 12.37 0.59
CA MET A 158 -4.41 13.20 1.24
C MET A 158 -4.27 12.90 2.75
N GLU A 159 -5.38 12.70 3.45
CA GLU A 159 -5.32 12.37 4.89
C GLU A 159 -4.91 10.91 5.15
N THR A 160 -5.31 9.97 4.30
CA THR A 160 -4.85 8.57 4.34
C THR A 160 -3.34 8.52 4.21
N GLU A 161 -2.78 9.13 3.16
CA GLU A 161 -1.33 9.11 2.92
C GLU A 161 -0.53 9.78 4.03
N ARG A 162 -1.06 10.88 4.57
CA ARG A 162 -0.44 11.52 5.74
C ARG A 162 -0.35 10.56 6.92
N GLN A 163 -1.41 9.76 7.18
CA GLN A 163 -1.41 8.77 8.25
C GLN A 163 -0.55 7.54 7.93
N VAL A 164 -0.45 7.14 6.66
CA VAL A 164 0.44 6.06 6.21
C VAL A 164 1.90 6.47 6.41
N VAL A 165 2.30 7.69 6.00
CA VAL A 165 3.66 8.21 6.27
C VAL A 165 3.96 8.24 7.77
N GLU A 166 3.04 8.75 8.60
CA GLU A 166 3.19 8.72 10.07
C GLU A 166 3.34 7.29 10.60
N HIS A 167 2.73 6.30 9.95
CA HIS A 167 2.82 4.89 10.31
C HIS A 167 4.14 4.25 9.87
N LEU A 168 4.58 4.50 8.64
CA LEU A 168 5.86 4.06 8.12
C LEU A 168 7.04 4.61 8.92
N ASP A 169 6.98 5.88 9.33
CA ASP A 169 7.98 6.48 10.22
C ASP A 169 8.11 5.71 11.54
N ARG A 170 6.99 5.37 12.17
CA ARG A 170 6.98 4.55 13.39
C ARG A 170 7.53 3.14 13.14
N HIS A 171 7.21 2.53 12.01
CA HIS A 171 7.72 1.20 11.67
C HIS A 171 9.24 1.22 11.42
N LEU A 172 9.76 2.26 10.79
CA LEU A 172 11.21 2.47 10.63
C LEU A 172 11.94 2.64 11.96
N GLU A 173 11.29 3.21 12.98
CA GLU A 173 11.84 3.27 14.35
C GLU A 173 11.78 1.92 15.07
N LEU A 174 10.74 1.12 14.82
CA LEU A 174 10.51 -0.16 15.49
C LEU A 174 11.23 -1.34 14.83
N LEU A 175 11.60 -1.25 13.56
CA LEU A 175 12.34 -2.31 12.87
C LEU A 175 13.73 -2.50 13.49
N PRO A 176 14.20 -3.74 13.64
CA PRO A 176 15.59 -4.01 14.01
C PRO A 176 16.55 -3.29 13.07
N GLU A 177 17.63 -2.72 13.60
CA GLU A 177 18.61 -1.94 12.82
C GLU A 177 19.26 -2.78 11.71
N GLN A 178 19.42 -4.08 11.95
CA GLN A 178 19.99 -5.02 11.00
C GLN A 178 19.06 -5.36 9.84
N ASP A 179 17.74 -5.17 9.95
CA ASP A 179 16.78 -5.50 8.89
C ASP A 179 16.78 -4.42 7.79
N ARG A 180 17.91 -4.32 7.09
CA ARG A 180 18.13 -3.34 6.03
C ARG A 180 17.16 -3.53 4.86
N ARG A 181 16.76 -4.78 4.61
CA ARG A 181 15.82 -5.13 3.54
C ARG A 181 14.44 -4.51 3.78
N SER A 182 13.83 -4.76 4.93
CA SER A 182 12.53 -4.17 5.26
C SER A 182 12.61 -2.64 5.35
N ARG A 183 13.70 -2.10 5.91
CA ARG A 183 13.90 -0.64 5.99
C ARG A 183 13.95 0.02 4.61
N SER A 184 14.63 -0.59 3.63
CA SER A 184 14.70 -0.09 2.25
C SER A 184 13.31 0.01 1.63
N ILE A 185 12.50 -1.05 1.78
CA ILE A 185 11.12 -1.10 1.30
C ILE A 185 10.30 0.04 1.91
N LEU A 186 10.27 0.16 3.24
CA LEU A 186 9.47 1.18 3.92
C LEU A 186 9.94 2.61 3.61
N GLN A 187 11.24 2.82 3.39
CA GLN A 187 11.77 4.13 3.01
C GLN A 187 11.31 4.57 1.62
N GLN A 188 11.13 3.64 0.68
CA GLN A 188 10.55 3.97 -0.61
C GLN A 188 9.08 4.22 -0.52
N MET A 189 8.31 3.31 0.06
CA MET A 189 6.86 3.49 0.22
C MET A 189 6.58 4.87 0.84
N ARG A 190 7.35 5.24 1.86
CA ARG A 190 7.28 6.57 2.48
C ARG A 190 7.48 7.73 1.49
N ARG A 191 8.41 7.61 0.53
CA ARG A 191 8.62 8.63 -0.52
C ARG A 191 7.42 8.69 -1.47
N ASP A 192 6.92 7.53 -1.89
CA ASP A 192 5.81 7.41 -2.82
C ASP A 192 4.51 7.95 -2.17
N GLU A 193 4.24 7.61 -0.90
CA GLU A 193 3.07 8.15 -0.19
C GLU A 193 3.12 9.67 0.03
N MET A 194 4.32 10.24 0.26
CA MET A 194 4.46 11.69 0.30
C MET A 194 4.13 12.32 -1.05
N GLN A 195 4.48 11.66 -2.16
CA GLN A 195 4.13 12.10 -3.49
C GLN A 195 2.61 11.98 -3.73
N HIS A 196 1.98 10.85 -3.40
CA HIS A 196 0.52 10.68 -3.48
C HIS A 196 -0.24 11.77 -2.71
N ALA A 197 0.19 12.08 -1.48
CA ALA A 197 -0.39 13.14 -0.67
C ALA A 197 -0.29 14.52 -1.34
N SER A 198 0.85 14.80 -1.97
CA SER A 198 1.09 16.07 -2.68
C SER A 198 0.22 16.18 -3.93
N VAL A 199 0.12 15.11 -4.73
CA VAL A 199 -0.71 15.06 -5.93
C VAL A 199 -2.18 15.25 -5.58
N ALA A 200 -2.68 14.57 -4.54
CA ALA A 200 -4.06 14.72 -4.09
C ALA A 200 -4.38 16.15 -3.61
N ARG A 201 -3.41 16.79 -2.94
CA ARG A 201 -3.52 18.20 -2.52
C ARG A 201 -3.58 19.14 -3.71
N ASP A 202 -2.65 18.99 -4.66
CA ASP A 202 -2.53 19.87 -5.82
C ASP A 202 -3.69 19.70 -6.81
N ALA A 203 -4.29 18.50 -6.83
CA ALA A 203 -5.54 18.22 -7.54
C ALA A 203 -6.79 18.83 -6.88
N GLY A 204 -6.66 19.51 -5.74
CA GLY A 204 -7.73 20.26 -5.08
C GLY A 204 -8.41 19.54 -3.91
N GLY A 205 -7.73 18.57 -3.28
CA GLY A 205 -8.23 17.87 -2.10
C GLY A 205 -8.66 18.82 -0.97
N ALA A 206 -9.84 18.56 -0.41
CA ALA A 206 -10.34 19.30 0.76
C ALA A 206 -9.64 18.82 2.04
N GLU A 207 -9.28 19.76 2.92
CA GLU A 207 -8.95 19.39 4.28
C GLU A 207 -10.15 18.78 5.01
N LEU A 208 -10.01 17.54 5.48
CA LEU A 208 -11.08 16.88 6.24
C LEU A 208 -11.27 17.54 7.61
N PRO A 209 -12.49 17.54 8.18
CA PRO A 209 -12.70 18.02 9.54
C PRO A 209 -12.02 17.11 10.57
N LEU A 210 -11.53 17.70 11.68
CA LEU A 210 -10.79 16.97 12.72
C LEU A 210 -11.48 15.70 13.26
N PRO A 211 -12.81 15.68 13.49
CA PRO A 211 -13.48 14.46 13.92
C PRO A 211 -13.33 13.29 12.94
N LEU A 212 -13.34 13.58 11.63
CA LEU A 212 -13.17 12.55 10.60
C LEU A 212 -11.72 12.05 10.57
N ARG A 213 -10.73 12.94 10.66
CA ARG A 213 -9.31 12.55 10.78
C ARG A 213 -9.07 11.66 12.00
N ALA A 214 -9.71 11.99 13.13
CA ALA A 214 -9.63 11.19 14.35
C ALA A 214 -10.28 9.81 14.19
N LEU A 215 -11.41 9.73 13.50
CA LEU A 215 -12.06 8.46 13.17
C LEU A 215 -11.18 7.58 12.29
N MET A 216 -10.60 8.14 11.23
CA MET A 216 -9.65 7.44 10.35
C MET A 216 -8.46 6.88 11.15
N ARG A 217 -7.88 7.66 12.06
CA ARG A 217 -6.81 7.20 12.97
C ARG A 217 -7.26 6.05 13.86
N CYS A 218 -8.51 6.06 14.33
CA CYS A 218 -9.06 4.98 15.14
C CYS A 218 -9.16 3.68 14.31
N CYS A 219 -9.72 3.77 13.11
CA CYS A 219 -9.81 2.64 12.18
C CYS A 219 -8.42 2.09 11.83
N SER A 220 -7.46 2.97 11.52
CA SER A 220 -6.06 2.60 11.27
C SER A 220 -5.47 1.85 12.47
N LYS A 221 -5.64 2.35 13.70
CA LYS A 221 -5.15 1.65 14.91
C LYS A 221 -5.74 0.26 15.10
N VAL A 222 -7.03 0.07 14.82
CA VAL A 222 -7.69 -1.25 14.90
C VAL A 222 -7.08 -2.18 13.87
N MET A 223 -6.94 -1.72 12.63
CA MET A 223 -6.33 -2.50 11.55
C MET A 223 -4.87 -2.87 11.89
N THR A 224 -4.03 -1.90 12.27
CA THR A 224 -2.63 -2.16 12.57
C THR A 224 -2.45 -3.05 13.79
N GLY A 225 -3.29 -2.86 14.82
CA GLY A 225 -3.24 -3.67 16.03
C GLY A 225 -3.67 -5.12 15.79
N THR A 226 -4.63 -5.35 14.91
CA THR A 226 -5.12 -6.71 14.58
C THR A 226 -4.19 -7.41 13.60
N ALA A 227 -3.79 -6.74 12.51
CA ALA A 227 -2.87 -7.28 11.50
C ALA A 227 -1.46 -7.58 12.05
N TYR A 228 -1.07 -6.97 13.17
CA TYR A 228 0.19 -7.33 13.82
C TYR A 228 0.20 -8.79 14.32
N TRP A 229 -0.96 -9.31 14.73
CA TRP A 229 -1.09 -10.64 15.33
C TRP A 229 -1.75 -11.68 14.43
N VAL A 230 -2.59 -11.23 13.49
CA VAL A 230 -3.51 -12.07 12.69
C VAL A 230 -3.18 -11.95 11.22
#